data_AF-A0A2V2QHS9-F1
#
_entry.id   AF-A0A2V2QHS9-F1
#
_cell.length_a   1.000
_cell.length_b   1.000
_cell.length_c   1.000
_cell.angle_alpha   90.00
_cell.angle_beta   90.00
_cell.angle_gamma   90.00
#
_symmetry.space_group_name_H-M   'P 1'
#
loop_
_entity.id
_entity.type
_entity.pdbx_description
1 polymer ?
#
loop_
_entity_poly.entity_id
_entity_poly.type
_entity_poly.pdbx_seq_one_letter_code
_entity_poly.pdbx_strand_id
1 'polypeptide(L)'
;MGGVEVDPGEGLTASSSVFFSSWSIDALARTLSADERLMAWIPPRRLPFIRAESDEGPVHVPGRRPQQAPPHLVALLRLADGRRSPHELARILGTSLDEVTSRLTELVRRRWVSWRLEVPSGARPDRELRAVLERVGDAELRRGALEPLEVLERGRERVEAAGRGAEALCEALAALEEDFTRITDTASQRAKGSGTAPNRSLVHSDTRRSATARIGGTVLDAMAPLDPLMTSAAWLMGRLGARVEQRAVEVYEKLSAASGEERVNLADFWFASMPILHGDAVTDAQEVLAEFQRRWARIIPLPEGETRVRATHSAVASQVAEAFPPVPVAWTAARYLSPDVLIAARDTEAIGRGDFELVLGELHLASNTMGASLFVSQHPEPAELLRLTGRDHPGPRLLPLLPKEHKARLSTRVRNVLVRPEDYYVALMELTADPHRDRTVLSADAHVVLRDGRPVVVLPGGAEFPVTDVFGHVLTTLAMDLFRLFPDADHVPRVMVDKLVVSRESWRFTGGDLGFAEEKSEARRYVRARNWRGERGLPRYVFVVSPTEPRPFYVDFDAPVYVNILAKAARRLARKDPEAKLTITEMLPSPEHAWLTDDRGNAYTSELRFVAVDQHD
;
A
#
# COMPACT_ATOMS: atom_id res chain seq x y z
N MET A 1 -25.22 -1.91 25.20
CA MET A 1 -24.15 -2.86 25.58
C MET A 1 -22.93 -2.05 25.97
N GLY A 2 -22.40 -2.23 27.18
CA GLY A 2 -21.25 -1.47 27.71
C GLY A 2 -19.90 -2.19 27.59
N GLY A 3 -19.86 -3.42 27.07
CA GLY A 3 -18.63 -4.21 26.94
C GLY A 3 -18.39 -4.69 25.51
N VAL A 4 -17.67 -5.80 25.37
CA VAL A 4 -17.51 -6.53 24.10
C VAL A 4 -18.20 -7.88 24.22
N GLU A 5 -19.04 -8.21 23.25
CA GLU A 5 -19.64 -9.54 23.10
C GLU A 5 -18.88 -10.31 22.02
N VAL A 6 -18.48 -11.54 22.32
CA VAL A 6 -17.76 -12.41 21.39
C VAL A 6 -18.65 -13.61 21.08
N ASP A 7 -18.90 -13.82 19.79
CA ASP A 7 -19.31 -15.13 19.26
C ASP A 7 -18.04 -15.83 18.79
N PRO A 8 -17.60 -16.93 19.43
CA PRO A 8 -16.37 -17.63 19.06
C PRO A 8 -16.44 -18.28 17.67
N GLY A 9 -17.65 -18.47 17.11
CA GLY A 9 -17.85 -19.20 15.86
C GLY A 9 -17.53 -20.69 15.99
N GLU A 10 -17.21 -21.35 14.87
CA GLU A 10 -16.78 -22.75 14.82
C GLU A 10 -15.38 -22.84 14.20
N GLY A 11 -14.44 -23.46 14.93
CA GLY A 11 -13.03 -23.49 14.57
C GLY A 11 -12.38 -22.11 14.42
N LEU A 12 -11.17 -22.09 13.85
CA LEU A 12 -10.37 -20.86 13.80
C LEU A 12 -10.69 -19.96 12.58
N THR A 13 -11.17 -20.50 11.46
CA THR A 13 -11.42 -19.72 10.22
C THR A 13 -12.75 -20.11 9.61
N ALA A 14 -13.60 -19.13 9.30
CA ALA A 14 -14.84 -19.34 8.57
C ALA A 14 -14.59 -19.62 7.07
N SER A 15 -13.56 -19.00 6.49
CA SER A 15 -13.19 -19.22 5.10
C SER A 15 -11.70 -18.98 4.89
N SER A 16 -11.14 -19.65 3.88
CA SER A 16 -9.81 -19.37 3.34
C SER A 16 -9.93 -19.29 1.82
N SER A 17 -9.19 -18.36 1.23
CA SER A 17 -9.07 -18.26 -0.23
C SER A 17 -7.61 -18.19 -0.64
N VAL A 18 -7.23 -18.97 -1.65
CA VAL A 18 -5.88 -18.93 -2.22
C VAL A 18 -5.87 -18.09 -3.50
N PHE A 19 -4.89 -17.21 -3.63
CA PHE A 19 -4.73 -16.28 -4.74
C PHE A 19 -3.34 -16.41 -5.34
N PHE A 20 -3.21 -16.22 -6.66
CA PHE A 20 -1.90 -16.06 -7.28
C PHE A 20 -1.26 -14.72 -6.92
N SER A 21 0.05 -14.76 -6.69
CA SER A 21 0.88 -13.56 -6.73
C SER A 21 0.94 -13.05 -8.17
N SER A 22 0.74 -11.74 -8.40
CA SER A 22 0.68 -11.18 -9.77
C SER A 22 1.85 -11.58 -10.62
N TRP A 23 3.05 -11.59 -10.04
CA TRP A 23 4.27 -11.90 -10.78
C TRP A 23 4.33 -13.29 -11.38
N SER A 24 3.66 -14.27 -10.78
CA SER A 24 3.63 -15.65 -11.27
C SER A 24 2.83 -15.71 -12.57
N ILE A 25 1.67 -15.07 -12.61
CA ILE A 25 0.85 -14.95 -13.81
C ILE A 25 1.51 -14.04 -14.85
N ASP A 26 2.18 -12.97 -14.43
CA ASP A 26 2.98 -12.15 -15.34
C ASP A 26 4.14 -12.94 -15.96
N ALA A 27 4.70 -13.94 -15.27
CA ALA A 27 5.72 -14.83 -15.83
C ALA A 27 5.13 -15.76 -16.89
N LEU A 28 3.98 -16.38 -16.60
CA LEU A 28 3.25 -17.16 -17.60
C LEU A 28 2.89 -16.31 -18.83
N ALA A 29 2.37 -15.10 -18.63
CA ALA A 29 2.03 -14.20 -19.73
C ALA A 29 3.25 -13.85 -20.59
N ARG A 30 4.44 -13.68 -19.99
CA ARG A 30 5.70 -13.49 -20.73
C ARG A 30 6.08 -14.73 -21.53
N THR A 31 5.95 -15.93 -20.97
CA THR A 31 6.21 -17.19 -21.70
C THR A 31 5.29 -17.32 -22.91
N LEU A 32 3.99 -17.07 -22.73
CA LEU A 32 3.01 -17.11 -23.82
C LEU A 32 3.27 -16.04 -24.90
N SER A 33 3.81 -14.87 -24.51
CA SER A 33 4.13 -13.79 -25.46
C SER A 33 5.24 -14.16 -26.47
N ALA A 34 5.93 -15.29 -26.30
CA ALA A 34 6.94 -15.77 -27.25
C ALA A 34 6.34 -16.34 -28.54
N ASP A 35 5.05 -16.71 -28.54
CA ASP A 35 4.36 -17.19 -29.75
C ASP A 35 3.84 -16.00 -30.58
N GLU A 36 4.47 -15.76 -31.74
CA GLU A 36 4.08 -14.70 -32.67
C GLU A 36 2.65 -14.88 -33.20
N ARG A 37 2.16 -16.12 -33.33
CA ARG A 37 0.78 -16.40 -33.74
C ARG A 37 -0.19 -15.91 -32.66
N LEU A 38 0.14 -16.11 -31.38
CA LEU A 38 -0.65 -15.60 -30.27
C LEU A 38 -0.63 -14.07 -30.25
N MET A 39 0.55 -13.47 -30.43
CA MET A 39 0.73 -12.02 -30.42
C MET A 39 -0.10 -11.30 -31.49
N ALA A 40 -0.41 -11.93 -32.63
CA ALA A 40 -1.33 -11.41 -33.65
C ALA A 40 -2.78 -11.19 -33.13
N TRP A 41 -3.13 -11.77 -31.98
CA TRP A 41 -4.41 -11.58 -31.30
C TRP A 41 -4.32 -10.63 -30.10
N ILE A 42 -3.11 -10.26 -29.66
CA ILE A 42 -2.90 -9.43 -28.47
C ILE A 42 -2.90 -7.94 -28.84
N PRO A 43 -3.83 -7.13 -28.31
CA PRO A 43 -3.89 -5.71 -28.64
C PRO A 43 -2.66 -4.91 -28.17
N PRO A 44 -2.04 -4.10 -29.05
CA PRO A 44 -0.98 -3.16 -28.66
C PRO A 44 -1.55 -1.96 -27.89
N ARG A 45 -0.74 -1.37 -27.01
CA ARG A 45 -1.09 -0.20 -26.19
C ARG A 45 -0.10 0.93 -26.40
N ARG A 46 -0.58 2.12 -26.72
CA ARG A 46 0.20 3.36 -26.66
C ARG A 46 0.68 3.60 -25.23
N LEU A 47 1.94 3.99 -25.07
CA LEU A 47 2.43 4.37 -23.74
C LEU A 47 1.71 5.63 -23.25
N PRO A 48 1.41 5.76 -21.95
CA PRO A 48 0.49 6.79 -21.46
C PRO A 48 0.89 8.24 -21.74
N PHE A 49 2.19 8.48 -21.89
CA PHE A 49 2.77 9.81 -22.08
C PHE A 49 3.13 10.11 -23.53
N ILE A 50 2.75 9.24 -24.48
CA ILE A 50 3.04 9.42 -25.91
C ILE A 50 1.81 10.00 -26.60
N ARG A 51 1.98 11.11 -27.31
CA ARG A 51 0.90 11.85 -27.99
C ARG A 51 1.19 12.06 -29.47
N ALA A 52 0.14 12.06 -30.30
CA ALA A 52 0.18 12.51 -31.68
C ALA A 52 -1.09 13.31 -31.98
N GLU A 53 -0.96 14.56 -32.40
CA GLU A 53 -2.09 15.51 -32.54
C GLU A 53 -2.99 15.19 -33.74
N SER A 54 -2.39 14.77 -34.84
CA SER A 54 -3.07 14.33 -36.06
C SER A 54 -2.40 13.08 -36.62
N ASP A 55 -3.03 12.44 -37.61
CA ASP A 55 -2.47 11.25 -38.28
C ASP A 55 -1.18 11.58 -39.07
N GLU A 56 -0.89 12.86 -39.31
CA GLU A 56 0.32 13.35 -40.00
C GLU A 56 1.21 14.22 -39.10
N GLY A 57 0.81 14.39 -37.83
CA GLY A 57 1.47 15.27 -36.88
C GLY A 57 2.70 14.61 -36.23
N PRO A 58 3.60 15.41 -35.64
CA PRO A 58 4.73 14.86 -34.92
C PRO A 58 4.29 14.10 -33.67
N VAL A 59 5.09 13.11 -33.28
CA VAL A 59 4.91 12.37 -32.04
C VAL A 59 5.64 13.09 -30.91
N HIS A 60 4.90 13.41 -29.86
CA HIS A 60 5.43 14.08 -28.66
C HIS A 60 5.83 13.05 -27.62
N VAL A 61 7.03 13.24 -27.07
CA VAL A 61 7.60 12.45 -25.99
C VAL A 61 8.13 13.43 -24.94
N PRO A 62 7.74 13.30 -23.67
CA PRO A 62 8.13 14.26 -22.65
C PRO A 62 9.64 14.47 -22.56
N GLY A 63 10.05 15.73 -22.43
CA GLY A 63 11.44 16.14 -22.36
C GLY A 63 12.23 15.95 -23.67
N ARG A 64 11.57 15.65 -24.80
CA ARG A 64 12.21 15.54 -26.12
C ARG A 64 11.56 16.49 -27.13
N ARG A 65 12.31 16.84 -28.16
CA ARG A 65 11.75 17.53 -29.32
C ARG A 65 10.72 16.63 -30.03
N PRO A 66 9.63 17.20 -30.60
CA PRO A 66 8.66 16.44 -31.36
C PRO A 66 9.34 15.62 -32.47
N GLN A 67 8.94 14.35 -32.61
CA GLN A 67 9.59 13.39 -33.50
C GLN A 67 8.72 13.13 -34.73
N GLN A 68 9.31 13.30 -35.91
CA GLN A 68 8.62 13.00 -37.17
C GLN A 68 8.54 11.48 -37.38
N ALA A 69 7.40 11.02 -37.90
CA ALA A 69 7.18 9.63 -38.29
C ALA A 69 6.31 9.56 -39.55
N PRO A 70 6.47 8.50 -40.36
CA PRO A 70 5.55 8.22 -41.46
C PRO A 70 4.08 8.22 -40.99
N PRO A 71 3.13 8.81 -41.76
CA PRO A 71 1.72 8.90 -41.37
C PRO A 71 1.09 7.56 -41.01
N HIS A 72 1.46 6.49 -41.72
CA HIS A 72 0.96 5.15 -41.45
C HIS A 72 1.37 4.58 -40.08
N LEU A 73 2.51 5.02 -39.51
CA LEU A 73 2.90 4.67 -38.14
C LEU A 73 2.15 5.49 -37.11
N VAL A 74 1.88 6.77 -37.39
CA VAL A 74 1.14 7.65 -36.50
C VAL A 74 -0.33 7.24 -36.41
N ALA A 75 -0.95 6.87 -37.54
CA ALA A 75 -2.29 6.30 -37.58
C ALA A 75 -2.38 5.01 -36.73
N LEU A 76 -1.40 4.10 -36.88
CA LEU A 76 -1.34 2.88 -36.07
C LEU A 76 -1.14 3.17 -34.57
N LEU A 77 -0.27 4.12 -34.23
CA LEU A 77 -0.05 4.58 -32.85
C LEU A 77 -1.34 5.09 -32.19
N ARG A 78 -2.17 5.84 -32.93
CA ARG A 78 -3.45 6.37 -32.45
C ARG A 78 -4.52 5.28 -32.26
N LEU A 79 -4.42 4.18 -33.01
CA LEU A 79 -5.33 3.03 -32.89
C LEU A 79 -4.91 2.00 -31.82
N ALA A 80 -3.68 2.07 -31.32
CA ALA A 80 -3.13 1.19 -30.29
C ALA A 80 -3.68 1.52 -28.89
N ASP A 81 -4.96 1.22 -28.66
CA ASP A 81 -5.68 1.52 -27.42
C ASP A 81 -5.76 0.34 -26.43
N GLY A 82 -5.13 -0.78 -26.75
CA GLY A 82 -5.20 -2.00 -25.96
C GLY A 82 -6.48 -2.81 -26.12
N ARG A 83 -7.36 -2.44 -27.06
CA ARG A 83 -8.63 -3.16 -27.34
C ARG A 83 -8.61 -3.87 -28.67
N ARG A 84 -8.00 -3.27 -29.70
CA ARG A 84 -7.99 -3.81 -31.07
C ARG A 84 -6.80 -4.74 -31.32
N SER A 85 -7.05 -5.97 -31.76
CA SER A 85 -5.95 -6.88 -32.10
C SER A 85 -5.26 -6.51 -33.43
N PRO A 86 -4.02 -6.96 -33.67
CA PRO A 86 -3.36 -6.81 -34.98
C PRO A 86 -4.22 -7.24 -36.17
N HIS A 87 -5.00 -8.32 -36.06
CA HIS A 87 -5.98 -8.71 -37.10
C HIS A 87 -7.04 -7.64 -37.37
N GLU A 88 -7.56 -7.00 -36.32
CA GLU A 88 -8.57 -5.94 -36.46
C GLU A 88 -7.95 -4.65 -36.99
N LEU A 89 -6.74 -4.32 -36.55
CA LEU A 89 -5.98 -3.17 -37.03
C LEU A 89 -5.67 -3.31 -38.53
N ALA A 90 -5.29 -4.50 -38.99
CA ALA A 90 -5.07 -4.78 -40.42
C ALA A 90 -6.33 -4.53 -41.25
N ARG A 91 -7.49 -4.99 -40.75
CA ARG A 91 -8.80 -4.74 -41.37
C ARG A 91 -9.17 -3.25 -41.41
N ILE A 92 -8.96 -2.53 -40.31
CA ILE A 92 -9.28 -1.09 -40.21
C ILE A 92 -8.39 -0.26 -41.13
N LEU A 93 -7.10 -0.57 -41.18
CA LEU A 93 -6.11 0.17 -41.95
C LEU A 93 -6.05 -0.28 -43.43
N GLY A 94 -6.81 -1.30 -43.83
CA GLY A 94 -6.82 -1.82 -45.21
C GLY A 94 -5.47 -2.38 -45.66
N THR A 95 -4.73 -3.01 -44.75
CA THR A 95 -3.36 -3.53 -44.97
C THR A 95 -3.26 -5.00 -44.51
N SER A 96 -2.11 -5.64 -44.76
CA SER A 96 -1.86 -7.01 -44.32
C SER A 96 -1.50 -7.10 -42.84
N LEU A 97 -1.71 -8.28 -42.23
CA LEU A 97 -1.28 -8.54 -40.87
C LEU A 97 0.24 -8.39 -40.70
N ASP A 98 1.02 -8.88 -41.65
CA ASP A 98 2.49 -8.80 -41.61
C ASP A 98 2.97 -7.35 -41.59
N GLU A 99 2.30 -6.49 -42.36
CA GLU A 99 2.62 -5.07 -42.40
C GLU A 99 2.25 -4.37 -41.08
N VAL A 100 1.09 -4.68 -40.47
CA VAL A 100 0.76 -4.20 -39.11
C VAL A 100 1.78 -4.67 -38.09
N THR A 101 2.12 -5.95 -38.08
CA THR A 101 3.09 -6.53 -37.13
C THR A 101 4.48 -5.91 -37.26
N SER A 102 4.94 -5.68 -38.49
CA SER A 102 6.20 -5.00 -38.77
C SER A 102 6.20 -3.55 -38.25
N ARG A 103 5.12 -2.81 -38.51
CA ARG A 103 4.92 -1.44 -38.01
C ARG A 103 4.81 -1.39 -36.48
N LEU A 104 4.12 -2.34 -35.84
CA LEU A 104 4.07 -2.45 -34.38
C LEU A 104 5.45 -2.71 -33.79
N THR A 105 6.24 -3.60 -34.41
CA THR A 105 7.63 -3.84 -34.02
C THR A 105 8.47 -2.57 -34.08
N GLU A 106 8.26 -1.72 -35.09
CA GLU A 106 8.90 -0.41 -35.16
C GLU A 106 8.45 0.53 -34.02
N LEU A 107 7.14 0.62 -33.75
CA LEU A 107 6.61 1.45 -32.65
C LEU A 107 7.12 0.99 -31.28
N VAL A 108 7.28 -0.32 -31.06
CA VAL A 108 7.90 -0.89 -29.86
C VAL A 108 9.38 -0.50 -29.76
N ARG A 109 10.15 -0.61 -30.86
CA ARG A 109 11.56 -0.18 -30.90
C ARG A 109 11.73 1.30 -30.57
N ARG A 110 10.80 2.15 -31.04
CA ARG A 110 10.73 3.59 -30.73
C ARG A 110 10.27 3.88 -29.29
N ARG A 111 9.80 2.86 -28.56
CA ARG A 111 9.20 2.97 -27.22
C ARG A 111 7.97 3.87 -27.21
N TRP A 112 7.12 3.77 -28.22
CA TRP A 112 5.85 4.49 -28.30
C TRP A 112 4.65 3.62 -27.95
N VAL A 113 4.80 2.32 -28.12
CA VAL A 113 3.78 1.29 -27.86
C VAL A 113 4.39 0.16 -27.03
N SER A 114 3.59 -0.42 -26.14
CA SER A 114 3.78 -1.72 -25.52
C SER A 114 2.97 -2.76 -26.32
N TRP A 115 3.63 -3.81 -26.82
CA TRP A 115 2.96 -4.92 -27.49
C TRP A 115 3.48 -6.23 -26.89
N ARG A 116 2.78 -6.68 -25.85
CA ARG A 116 3.04 -7.91 -25.07
C ARG A 116 1.75 -8.32 -24.38
N LEU A 117 1.65 -9.57 -23.95
CA LEU A 117 0.51 -10.03 -23.16
C LEU A 117 0.59 -9.44 -21.74
N GLU A 118 -0.13 -8.33 -21.53
CA GLU A 118 -0.22 -7.64 -20.24
C GLU A 118 -1.51 -8.01 -19.51
N VAL A 119 -1.35 -8.47 -18.27
CA VAL A 119 -2.47 -8.74 -17.37
C VAL A 119 -2.78 -7.46 -16.59
N PRO A 120 -4.04 -7.01 -16.46
CA PRO A 120 -4.41 -5.94 -15.54
C PRO A 120 -3.99 -6.19 -14.09
N SER A 121 -3.88 -5.13 -13.30
CA SER A 121 -3.66 -5.23 -11.85
C SER A 121 -4.98 -5.59 -11.16
N GLY A 122 -4.97 -6.63 -10.34
CA GLY A 122 -6.17 -7.10 -9.64
C GLY A 122 -5.88 -8.25 -8.67
N ALA A 123 -6.89 -8.64 -7.91
CA ALA A 123 -6.81 -9.77 -6.96
C ALA A 123 -6.71 -11.13 -7.66
N ARG A 124 -7.30 -11.25 -8.86
CA ARG A 124 -7.41 -12.51 -9.63
C ARG A 124 -6.71 -12.39 -10.99
N PRO A 125 -5.37 -12.24 -11.02
CA PRO A 125 -4.63 -12.07 -12.26
C PRO A 125 -4.79 -13.28 -13.21
N ASP A 126 -5.05 -14.47 -12.68
CA ASP A 126 -5.42 -15.68 -13.42
C ASP A 126 -6.67 -15.49 -14.26
N ARG A 127 -7.75 -14.96 -13.66
CA ARG A 127 -9.01 -14.68 -14.36
C ARG A 127 -8.85 -13.60 -15.42
N GLU A 128 -8.07 -12.58 -15.11
CA GLU A 128 -7.75 -11.50 -16.04
C GLU A 128 -6.98 -12.03 -17.28
N LEU A 129 -5.98 -12.89 -17.05
CA LEU A 129 -5.24 -13.53 -18.15
C LEU A 129 -6.17 -14.43 -18.98
N ARG A 130 -6.99 -15.27 -18.33
CA ARG A 130 -7.97 -16.13 -18.99
C ARG A 130 -8.90 -15.31 -19.90
N ALA A 131 -9.46 -14.22 -19.40
CA ALA A 131 -10.35 -13.35 -20.17
C ALA A 131 -9.69 -12.75 -21.42
N VAL A 132 -8.38 -12.48 -21.37
CA VAL A 132 -7.61 -12.05 -22.55
C VAL A 132 -7.44 -13.20 -23.55
N LEU A 133 -7.03 -14.38 -23.07
CA LEU A 133 -6.79 -15.55 -23.91
C LEU A 133 -8.08 -16.08 -24.59
N GLU A 134 -9.22 -15.95 -23.93
CA GLU A 134 -10.52 -16.36 -24.50
C GLU A 134 -10.94 -15.54 -25.73
N ARG A 135 -10.40 -14.33 -25.91
CA ARG A 135 -10.65 -13.49 -27.08
C ARG A 135 -9.84 -13.89 -28.33
N VAL A 136 -8.91 -14.82 -28.21
CA VAL A 136 -8.15 -15.36 -29.35
C VAL A 136 -9.12 -16.11 -30.27
N GLY A 137 -9.25 -15.66 -31.52
CA GLY A 137 -10.23 -16.21 -32.45
C GLY A 137 -9.86 -17.59 -33.01
N ASP A 138 -8.56 -17.91 -33.10
CA ASP A 138 -8.06 -19.23 -33.49
C ASP A 138 -8.29 -20.23 -32.35
N ALA A 139 -9.10 -21.27 -32.60
CA ALA A 139 -9.53 -22.22 -31.58
C ALA A 139 -8.41 -23.16 -31.09
N GLU A 140 -7.46 -23.52 -31.96
CA GLU A 140 -6.34 -24.38 -31.59
C GLU A 140 -5.33 -23.60 -30.74
N LEU A 141 -5.00 -22.39 -31.20
CA LEU A 141 -4.10 -21.48 -30.49
C LEU A 141 -4.66 -21.06 -29.13
N ARG A 142 -5.97 -20.75 -29.06
CA ARG A 142 -6.65 -20.46 -27.80
C ARG A 142 -6.55 -21.62 -26.82
N ARG A 143 -6.77 -22.85 -27.27
CA ARG A 143 -6.66 -24.05 -26.42
C ARG A 143 -5.23 -24.23 -25.91
N GLY A 144 -4.23 -24.12 -26.80
CA GLY A 144 -2.82 -24.24 -26.42
C GLY A 144 -2.36 -23.16 -25.45
N ALA A 145 -2.87 -21.92 -25.57
CA ALA A 145 -2.54 -20.84 -24.66
C ALA A 145 -3.23 -20.97 -23.28
N LEU A 146 -4.43 -21.56 -23.22
CA LEU A 146 -5.18 -21.77 -21.97
C LEU A 146 -4.66 -22.95 -21.16
N GLU A 147 -4.17 -24.01 -21.81
CA GLU A 147 -3.72 -25.25 -21.13
C GLU A 147 -2.68 -24.99 -20.02
N PRO A 148 -1.60 -24.21 -20.23
CA PRO A 148 -0.65 -23.89 -19.16
C PRO A 148 -1.29 -23.16 -17.98
N LEU A 149 -2.23 -22.25 -18.22
CA LEU A 149 -2.94 -21.53 -17.16
C LEU A 149 -3.80 -22.49 -16.34
N GLU A 150 -4.52 -23.40 -17.01
CA GLU A 150 -5.37 -24.40 -16.37
C GLU A 150 -4.56 -25.37 -15.48
N VAL A 151 -3.34 -25.72 -15.87
CA VAL A 151 -2.44 -26.53 -15.02
C VAL A 151 -2.14 -25.79 -13.71
N LEU A 152 -1.78 -24.50 -13.79
CA LEU A 152 -1.49 -23.70 -12.60
C LEU A 152 -2.75 -23.50 -11.75
N GLU A 153 -3.90 -23.20 -12.35
CA GLU A 153 -5.18 -23.03 -11.64
C GLU A 153 -5.55 -24.29 -10.85
N ARG A 154 -5.43 -25.48 -11.46
CA ARG A 154 -5.60 -26.76 -10.75
C ARG A 154 -4.60 -26.93 -9.61
N GLY A 155 -3.35 -26.50 -9.78
CA GLY A 155 -2.35 -26.51 -8.72
C GLY A 155 -2.73 -25.60 -7.54
N ARG A 156 -3.21 -24.39 -7.81
CA ARG A 156 -3.74 -23.46 -6.80
C ARG A 156 -4.95 -24.07 -6.07
N GLU A 157 -5.86 -24.73 -6.77
CA GLU A 157 -7.01 -25.42 -6.18
C GLU A 157 -6.59 -26.57 -5.26
N ARG A 158 -5.54 -27.34 -5.61
CA ARG A 158 -4.97 -28.35 -4.72
C ARG A 158 -4.39 -27.73 -3.43
N VAL A 159 -3.70 -26.59 -3.55
CA VAL A 159 -3.18 -25.86 -2.38
C VAL A 159 -4.32 -25.37 -1.49
N GLU A 160 -5.40 -24.86 -2.07
CA GLU A 160 -6.59 -24.43 -1.36
C GLU A 160 -7.29 -25.60 -0.65
N ALA A 161 -7.46 -26.74 -1.33
CA ALA A 161 -8.06 -27.95 -0.80
C ALA A 161 -7.23 -28.61 0.34
N ALA A 162 -5.91 -28.49 0.31
CA ALA A 162 -5.04 -28.99 1.37
C ALA A 162 -5.29 -28.29 2.73
N GLY A 163 -5.79 -27.04 2.71
CA GLY A 163 -6.22 -26.31 3.89
C GLY A 163 -5.12 -26.23 4.96
N ARG A 164 -5.35 -26.90 6.10
CA ARG A 164 -4.44 -26.90 7.26
C ARG A 164 -3.61 -28.17 7.41
N GLY A 165 -3.74 -29.13 6.50
CA GLY A 165 -2.93 -30.35 6.53
C GLY A 165 -1.50 -30.02 6.12
N ALA A 166 -0.57 -29.95 7.09
CA ALA A 166 0.79 -29.48 6.84
C ALA A 166 1.52 -30.28 5.74
N GLU A 167 1.41 -31.61 5.77
CA GLU A 167 2.02 -32.50 4.76
C GLU A 167 1.38 -32.29 3.38
N ALA A 168 0.05 -32.39 3.29
CA ALA A 168 -0.69 -32.16 2.05
C ALA A 168 -0.46 -30.76 1.45
N LEU A 169 -0.31 -29.73 2.30
CA LEU A 169 -0.01 -28.37 1.87
C LEU A 169 1.40 -28.26 1.30
N CYS A 170 2.40 -28.87 1.95
CA CYS A 170 3.77 -28.93 1.45
C CYS A 170 3.83 -29.65 0.08
N GLU A 171 3.15 -30.79 -0.06
CA GLU A 171 3.07 -31.54 -1.32
C GLU A 171 2.39 -30.73 -2.43
N ALA A 172 1.24 -30.11 -2.14
CA ALA A 172 0.52 -29.31 -3.11
C ALA A 172 1.32 -28.08 -3.58
N LEU A 173 2.02 -27.41 -2.66
CA LEU A 173 2.91 -26.29 -2.99
C LEU A 173 4.08 -26.76 -3.86
N ALA A 174 4.76 -27.85 -3.49
CA ALA A 174 5.87 -28.39 -4.27
C ALA A 174 5.44 -28.76 -5.70
N ALA A 175 4.28 -29.42 -5.85
CA ALA A 175 3.74 -29.77 -7.17
C ALA A 175 3.40 -28.53 -8.01
N LEU A 176 2.80 -27.49 -7.41
CA LEU A 176 2.53 -26.23 -8.10
C LEU A 176 3.84 -25.53 -8.53
N GLU A 177 4.86 -25.54 -7.69
CA GLU A 177 6.17 -24.95 -7.98
C GLU A 177 6.91 -25.69 -9.12
N GLU A 178 6.80 -27.02 -9.16
CA GLU A 178 7.33 -27.85 -10.24
C GLU A 178 6.61 -27.56 -11.56
N ASP A 179 5.26 -27.58 -11.57
CA ASP A 179 4.45 -27.26 -12.75
C ASP A 179 4.79 -25.85 -13.28
N PHE A 180 4.88 -24.85 -12.39
CA PHE A 180 5.25 -23.49 -12.75
C PHE A 180 6.64 -23.39 -13.38
N THR A 181 7.64 -24.02 -12.76
CA THR A 181 9.02 -23.99 -13.26
C THR A 181 9.10 -24.67 -14.63
N ARG A 182 8.46 -25.83 -14.79
CA ARG A 182 8.39 -26.57 -16.06
C ARG A 182 7.72 -25.77 -17.17
N ILE A 183 6.64 -25.04 -16.86
CA ILE A 183 5.89 -24.24 -17.85
C ILE A 183 6.63 -22.96 -18.24
N THR A 184 7.18 -22.24 -17.25
CA THR A 184 7.64 -20.85 -17.45
C THR A 184 9.15 -20.68 -17.53
N ASP A 185 9.93 -21.73 -17.26
CA ASP A 185 11.39 -21.70 -17.10
C ASP A 185 11.86 -20.58 -16.13
N THR A 186 11.02 -20.28 -15.14
CA THR A 186 11.25 -19.24 -14.13
C THR A 186 11.27 -19.88 -12.75
N ALA A 187 12.18 -19.43 -11.88
CA ALA A 187 12.22 -19.89 -10.50
C ALA A 187 10.89 -19.64 -9.78
N SER A 188 10.38 -20.66 -9.09
CA SER A 188 9.10 -20.64 -8.37
C SER A 188 9.10 -19.76 -7.10
N GLN A 189 10.26 -19.29 -6.67
CA GLN A 189 10.41 -18.37 -5.54
C GLN A 189 11.34 -17.21 -5.87
N ARG A 190 10.88 -15.98 -5.61
CA ARG A 190 11.71 -14.78 -5.74
C ARG A 190 12.75 -14.68 -4.62
N ALA A 191 13.97 -14.30 -4.99
CA ALA A 191 15.05 -14.07 -4.03
C ALA A 191 14.69 -12.99 -3.00
N LYS A 192 15.14 -13.19 -1.75
CA LYS A 192 15.02 -12.17 -0.70
C LYS A 192 16.02 -11.05 -1.00
N GLY A 193 15.55 -9.83 -1.18
CA GLY A 193 16.41 -8.68 -1.43
C GLY A 193 15.66 -7.36 -1.24
N SER A 194 16.42 -6.27 -1.07
CA SER A 194 15.89 -4.91 -0.91
C SER A 194 15.16 -4.39 -2.16
N GLY A 195 15.39 -5.00 -3.32
CA GLY A 195 14.70 -4.69 -4.58
C GLY A 195 13.48 -5.55 -4.90
N THR A 196 13.18 -6.58 -4.10
CA THR A 196 12.06 -7.50 -4.37
C THR A 196 10.78 -6.98 -3.73
N ALA A 197 9.70 -6.88 -4.51
CA ALA A 197 8.37 -6.55 -3.99
C ALA A 197 7.89 -7.54 -2.91
N PRO A 198 6.93 -7.15 -2.05
CA PRO A 198 6.29 -8.07 -1.11
C PRO A 198 5.67 -9.26 -1.85
N ASN A 199 5.63 -10.43 -1.19
CA ASN A 199 5.13 -11.70 -1.72
C ASN A 199 6.06 -12.42 -2.72
N ARG A 200 6.84 -13.38 -2.20
CA ARG A 200 7.90 -14.09 -2.94
C ARG A 200 7.46 -15.45 -3.49
N SER A 201 6.33 -15.98 -3.02
CA SER A 201 5.79 -17.28 -3.40
C SER A 201 4.83 -17.13 -4.58
N LEU A 202 4.49 -18.24 -5.26
CA LEU A 202 3.54 -18.25 -6.39
C LEU A 202 2.12 -17.89 -5.96
N VAL A 203 1.74 -18.31 -4.75
CA VAL A 203 0.41 -18.12 -4.20
C VAL A 203 0.48 -17.57 -2.77
N HIS A 204 -0.62 -16.98 -2.33
CA HIS A 204 -0.85 -16.55 -0.96
C HIS A 204 -2.28 -16.87 -0.54
N SER A 205 -2.53 -16.99 0.76
CA SER A 205 -3.86 -17.19 1.30
C SER A 205 -4.33 -16.00 2.12
N ASP A 206 -5.61 -15.69 1.97
CA ASP A 206 -6.35 -14.77 2.84
C ASP A 206 -7.38 -15.61 3.59
N THR A 207 -7.64 -15.27 4.86
CA THR A 207 -8.56 -16.03 5.71
C THR A 207 -9.47 -15.09 6.46
N ARG A 208 -10.74 -15.48 6.61
CA ARG A 208 -11.69 -14.84 7.49
C ARG A 208 -11.79 -15.63 8.78
N ARG A 209 -11.64 -14.94 9.91
CA ARG A 209 -11.86 -15.48 11.26
C ARG A 209 -13.29 -16.01 11.39
N SER A 210 -13.50 -17.11 12.12
CA SER A 210 -14.86 -17.56 12.43
C SER A 210 -15.50 -16.75 13.55
N ALA A 211 -14.72 -16.37 14.55
CA ALA A 211 -15.18 -15.53 15.64
C ALA A 211 -15.60 -14.14 15.14
N THR A 212 -16.67 -13.61 15.71
CA THR A 212 -17.12 -12.23 15.55
C THR A 212 -17.19 -11.53 16.89
N ALA A 213 -17.02 -10.21 16.89
CA ALA A 213 -17.10 -9.40 18.10
C ALA A 213 -18.00 -8.19 17.87
N ARG A 214 -18.85 -7.88 18.84
CA ARG A 214 -19.68 -6.67 18.87
C ARG A 214 -19.13 -5.72 19.92
N ILE A 215 -18.72 -4.53 19.48
CA ILE A 215 -18.13 -3.51 20.34
C ILE A 215 -19.23 -2.59 20.90
N GLY A 216 -19.31 -2.49 22.23
CA GLY A 216 -20.30 -1.67 22.94
C GLY A 216 -19.93 -0.19 23.06
N GLY A 217 -20.89 0.63 23.49
CA GLY A 217 -20.78 2.10 23.55
C GLY A 217 -19.64 2.57 24.44
N THR A 218 -19.43 1.97 25.61
CA THR A 218 -18.34 2.35 26.53
C THR A 218 -16.94 2.23 25.91
N VAL A 219 -16.73 1.25 25.01
CA VAL A 219 -15.45 1.11 24.29
C VAL A 219 -15.32 2.18 23.21
N LEU A 220 -16.42 2.48 22.50
CA LEU A 220 -16.45 3.57 21.51
C LEU A 220 -16.24 4.94 22.17
N ASP A 221 -16.86 5.21 23.31
CA ASP A 221 -16.69 6.45 24.06
C ASP A 221 -15.24 6.60 24.54
N ALA A 222 -14.59 5.50 24.95
CA ALA A 222 -13.18 5.50 25.34
C ALA A 222 -12.22 5.80 24.17
N MET A 223 -12.69 5.72 22.92
CA MET A 223 -11.93 6.11 21.72
C MET A 223 -12.00 7.62 21.43
N ALA A 224 -12.74 8.42 22.19
CA ALA A 224 -12.80 9.88 22.02
C ALA A 224 -11.43 10.57 21.84
N PRO A 225 -10.34 10.16 22.53
CA PRO A 225 -9.01 10.71 22.30
C PRO A 225 -8.43 10.55 20.88
N LEU A 226 -9.03 9.73 20.01
CA LEU A 226 -8.66 9.67 18.59
C LEU A 226 -8.99 10.97 17.85
N ASP A 227 -10.03 11.70 18.25
CA ASP A 227 -10.46 12.92 17.57
C ASP A 227 -9.36 14.02 17.49
N PRO A 228 -8.70 14.41 18.60
CA PRO A 228 -7.59 15.35 18.52
C PRO A 228 -6.38 14.82 17.73
N LEU A 229 -6.14 13.50 17.75
CA LEU A 229 -5.08 12.89 16.96
C LEU A 229 -5.38 13.03 15.45
N MET A 230 -6.61 12.70 15.06
CA MET A 230 -7.07 12.79 13.67
C MET A 230 -7.14 14.24 13.19
N THR A 231 -7.57 15.18 14.04
CA THR A 231 -7.54 16.63 13.76
C THR A 231 -6.11 17.10 13.45
N SER A 232 -5.15 16.74 14.30
CA SER A 232 -3.74 17.11 14.08
C SER A 232 -3.14 16.45 12.83
N ALA A 233 -3.59 15.24 12.48
CA ALA A 233 -3.17 14.52 11.29
C ALA A 233 -3.75 15.13 10.00
N ALA A 234 -5.00 15.59 10.02
CA ALA A 234 -5.60 16.35 8.91
C ALA A 234 -4.79 17.63 8.65
N TRP A 235 -4.44 18.37 9.70
CA TRP A 235 -3.53 19.52 9.61
C TRP A 235 -2.18 19.17 8.97
N LEU A 236 -1.57 18.07 9.42
CA LEU A 236 -0.27 17.60 8.91
C LEU A 236 -0.32 17.33 7.41
N MET A 237 -1.35 16.62 6.93
CA MET A 237 -1.56 16.31 5.52
C MET A 237 -1.87 17.57 4.70
N GLY A 238 -2.73 18.46 5.21
CA GLY A 238 -3.04 19.73 4.53
C GLY A 238 -1.82 20.62 4.35
N ARG A 239 -0.93 20.71 5.37
CA ARG A 239 0.32 21.46 5.27
C ARG A 239 1.30 20.84 4.27
N LEU A 240 1.43 19.51 4.24
CA LEU A 240 2.26 18.83 3.25
C LEU A 240 1.75 19.11 1.82
N GLY A 241 0.46 18.92 1.60
CA GLY A 241 -0.14 19.12 0.29
C GLY A 241 -0.06 20.56 -0.21
N ALA A 242 -0.24 21.56 0.67
CA ALA A 242 -0.08 22.96 0.32
C ALA A 242 1.35 23.30 -0.14
N ARG A 243 2.38 22.73 0.52
CA ARG A 243 3.78 22.93 0.09
C ARG A 243 4.06 22.30 -1.28
N VAL A 244 3.53 21.11 -1.52
CA VAL A 244 3.69 20.43 -2.81
C VAL A 244 2.93 21.15 -3.92
N GLU A 245 1.71 21.66 -3.65
CA GLU A 245 0.93 22.46 -4.60
C GLU A 245 1.65 23.76 -4.99
N GLN A 246 2.28 24.46 -4.05
CA GLN A 246 3.07 25.66 -4.35
C GLN A 246 4.21 25.36 -5.33
N ARG A 247 4.95 24.27 -5.14
CA ARG A 247 5.99 23.85 -6.07
C ARG A 247 5.43 23.41 -7.42
N ALA A 248 4.23 22.84 -7.42
CA ALA A 248 3.52 22.47 -8.64
C ALA A 248 3.15 23.70 -9.49
N VAL A 249 2.80 24.83 -8.85
CA VAL A 249 2.60 26.13 -9.54
C VAL A 249 3.88 26.56 -10.26
N GLU A 250 5.04 26.52 -9.60
CA GLU A 250 6.32 26.92 -10.20
C GLU A 250 6.67 26.09 -11.45
N VAL A 251 6.39 24.78 -11.42
CA VAL A 251 6.57 23.89 -12.58
C VAL A 251 5.62 24.27 -13.71
N TYR A 252 4.35 24.53 -13.39
CA TYR A 252 3.36 24.94 -14.37
C TYR A 252 3.77 26.26 -15.05
N GLU A 253 4.11 27.28 -14.28
CA GLU A 253 4.52 28.60 -14.79
C GLU A 253 5.72 28.49 -15.72
N LYS A 254 6.72 27.69 -15.34
CA LYS A 254 7.91 27.44 -16.17
C LYS A 254 7.56 26.77 -17.50
N LEU A 255 6.68 25.75 -17.48
CA LEU A 255 6.27 25.04 -18.70
C LEU A 255 5.37 25.89 -19.60
N SER A 256 4.45 26.64 -19.00
CA SER A 256 3.57 27.57 -19.70
C SER A 256 4.39 28.68 -20.38
N ALA A 257 5.33 29.30 -19.66
CA ALA A 257 6.21 30.32 -20.24
C ALA A 257 7.12 29.79 -21.36
N ALA A 258 7.60 28.55 -21.24
CA ALA A 258 8.46 27.93 -22.25
C ALA A 258 7.72 27.54 -23.54
N SER A 259 6.43 27.17 -23.43
CA SER A 259 5.59 26.80 -24.57
C SER A 259 4.84 27.99 -25.17
N GLY A 260 4.59 29.04 -24.39
CA GLY A 260 3.70 30.14 -24.76
C GLY A 260 2.20 29.77 -24.66
N GLU A 261 1.87 28.62 -24.06
CA GLU A 261 0.51 28.11 -23.94
C GLU A 261 0.03 28.11 -22.49
N GLU A 262 -1.25 28.42 -22.27
CA GLU A 262 -1.90 28.34 -20.96
C GLU A 262 -2.38 26.91 -20.62
N ARG A 263 -2.26 25.96 -21.54
CA ARG A 263 -2.66 24.56 -21.34
C ARG A 263 -1.42 23.70 -21.44
N VAL A 264 -0.87 23.29 -20.29
CA VAL A 264 0.32 22.44 -20.24
C VAL A 264 -0.10 20.97 -20.34
N ASN A 265 0.55 20.16 -21.17
CA ASN A 265 0.25 18.74 -21.22
C ASN A 265 0.57 18.05 -19.88
N LEU A 266 -0.32 17.18 -19.40
CA LEU A 266 -0.15 16.53 -18.10
C LEU A 266 1.07 15.61 -18.07
N ALA A 267 1.42 14.95 -19.17
CA ALA A 267 2.63 14.13 -19.22
C ALA A 267 3.89 14.99 -19.01
N ASP A 268 4.04 16.08 -19.75
CA ASP A 268 5.17 17.01 -19.60
C ASP A 268 5.27 17.57 -18.18
N PHE A 269 4.12 17.98 -17.62
CA PHE A 269 4.01 18.46 -16.25
C PHE A 269 4.43 17.42 -15.20
N TRP A 270 3.94 16.18 -15.33
CA TRP A 270 4.29 15.08 -14.44
C TRP A 270 5.80 14.80 -14.45
N PHE A 271 6.41 14.69 -15.64
CA PHE A 271 7.85 14.43 -15.76
C PHE A 271 8.69 15.59 -15.21
N ALA A 272 8.27 16.84 -15.42
CA ALA A 272 8.95 18.01 -14.86
C ALA A 272 8.82 18.10 -13.33
N SER A 273 7.78 17.51 -12.75
CA SER A 273 7.54 17.50 -11.30
C SER A 273 8.35 16.43 -10.55
N MET A 274 8.96 15.45 -11.23
CA MET A 274 9.67 14.33 -10.58
C MET A 274 10.79 14.75 -9.60
N PRO A 275 11.67 15.74 -9.90
CA PRO A 275 12.69 16.18 -8.95
C PRO A 275 12.09 16.74 -7.66
N ILE A 276 10.97 17.46 -7.78
CA ILE A 276 10.26 18.08 -6.66
C ILE A 276 9.60 17.01 -5.80
N LEU A 277 8.92 16.05 -6.43
CA LEU A 277 8.17 14.99 -5.76
C LEU A 277 9.07 13.99 -5.00
N HIS A 278 10.33 13.83 -5.41
CA HIS A 278 11.26 12.87 -4.79
C HIS A 278 12.38 13.50 -3.96
N GLY A 279 12.74 14.76 -4.20
CA GLY A 279 13.75 15.49 -3.43
C GLY A 279 13.09 16.45 -2.45
N ASP A 280 12.58 17.56 -2.99
CA ASP A 280 12.09 18.67 -2.21
C ASP A 280 10.91 18.32 -1.29
N ALA A 281 9.96 17.51 -1.77
CA ALA A 281 8.81 17.08 -1.00
C ALA A 281 9.20 16.23 0.22
N VAL A 282 10.32 15.50 0.15
CA VAL A 282 10.86 14.75 1.30
C VAL A 282 11.37 15.71 2.37
N THR A 283 12.09 16.75 1.97
CA THR A 283 12.55 17.81 2.87
C THR A 283 11.36 18.53 3.51
N ASP A 284 10.37 18.93 2.70
CA ASP A 284 9.15 19.56 3.18
C ASP A 284 8.41 18.70 4.19
N ALA A 285 8.31 17.39 3.93
CA ALA A 285 7.68 16.45 4.84
C ALA A 285 8.41 16.37 6.20
N GLN A 286 9.76 16.39 6.21
CA GLN A 286 10.52 16.42 7.47
C GLN A 286 10.35 17.74 8.23
N GLU A 287 10.31 18.87 7.54
CA GLU A 287 10.08 20.17 8.19
C GLU A 287 8.68 20.28 8.79
N VAL A 288 7.66 19.82 8.07
CA VAL A 288 6.28 19.75 8.56
C VAL A 288 6.17 18.80 9.75
N LEU A 289 6.86 17.65 9.71
CA LEU A 289 6.94 16.74 10.85
C LEU A 289 7.60 17.39 12.07
N ALA A 290 8.72 18.09 11.88
CA ALA A 290 9.38 18.77 12.98
C ALA A 290 8.47 19.87 13.60
N GLU A 291 7.69 20.58 12.79
CA GLU A 291 6.68 21.53 13.25
C GLU A 291 5.58 20.83 14.05
N PHE A 292 5.06 19.71 13.53
CA PHE A 292 4.05 18.87 14.18
C PHE A 292 4.52 18.38 15.57
N GLN A 293 5.73 17.83 15.65
CA GLN A 293 6.32 17.35 16.92
C GLN A 293 6.54 18.49 17.92
N ARG A 294 6.99 19.67 17.46
CA ARG A 294 7.13 20.84 18.34
C ARG A 294 5.79 21.30 18.93
N ARG A 295 4.70 21.21 18.18
CA ARG A 295 3.35 21.52 18.66
C ARG A 295 2.89 20.47 19.68
N TRP A 296 3.04 19.18 19.37
CA TRP A 296 2.69 18.09 20.29
C TRP A 296 3.48 18.09 21.60
N ALA A 297 4.77 18.42 21.56
CA ALA A 297 5.60 18.54 22.77
C ALA A 297 5.12 19.63 23.74
N ARG A 298 4.36 20.63 23.26
CA ARG A 298 3.72 21.64 24.12
C ARG A 298 2.41 21.14 24.71
N ILE A 299 1.67 20.32 23.96
CA ILE A 299 0.36 19.78 24.37
C ILE A 299 0.53 18.67 25.41
N ILE A 300 1.48 17.75 25.16
CA ILE A 300 1.84 16.67 26.08
C ILE A 300 3.35 16.74 26.33
N PRO A 301 3.79 17.47 27.37
CA PRO A 301 5.18 17.47 27.79
C PRO A 301 5.60 16.08 28.27
N LEU A 302 6.83 15.67 27.95
CA LEU A 302 7.43 14.41 28.40
C LEU A 302 8.60 14.72 29.36
N PRO A 303 8.39 14.72 30.68
CA PRO A 303 9.46 14.94 31.65
C PRO A 303 10.49 13.79 31.61
N GLU A 304 11.76 14.13 31.77
CA GLU A 304 12.84 13.14 31.81
C GLU A 304 12.70 12.20 33.02
N GLY A 305 12.93 10.91 32.81
CA GLY A 305 12.89 9.89 33.88
C GLY A 305 11.50 9.36 34.23
N GLU A 306 10.43 9.99 33.73
CA GLU A 306 9.07 9.44 33.88
C GLU A 306 8.89 8.20 33.00
N THR A 307 8.25 7.17 33.53
CA THR A 307 7.89 5.95 32.76
C THR A 307 6.47 6.04 32.19
N ARG A 308 5.63 6.91 32.76
CA ARG A 308 4.23 7.09 32.35
C ARG A 308 3.81 8.55 32.40
N VAL A 309 3.22 9.03 31.32
CA VAL A 309 2.61 10.36 31.21
C VAL A 309 1.12 10.20 30.98
N ARG A 310 0.30 10.93 31.73
CA ARG A 310 -1.17 10.91 31.61
C ARG A 310 -1.70 12.30 31.33
N ALA A 311 -2.57 12.41 30.34
CA ALA A 311 -3.34 13.60 30.03
C ALA A 311 -4.83 13.26 29.95
N THR A 312 -5.70 14.25 30.08
CA THR A 312 -7.14 14.09 29.89
C THR A 312 -7.54 14.45 28.47
N HIS A 313 -8.56 13.79 27.92
CA HIS A 313 -9.08 14.13 26.58
C HIS A 313 -9.42 15.62 26.46
N SER A 314 -10.12 16.18 27.45
CA SER A 314 -10.55 17.59 27.42
C SER A 314 -9.38 18.58 27.34
N ALA A 315 -8.28 18.31 28.07
CA ALA A 315 -7.09 19.17 28.05
C ALA A 315 -6.33 19.05 26.72
N VAL A 316 -6.24 17.84 26.15
CA VAL A 316 -5.60 17.60 24.85
C VAL A 316 -6.42 18.21 23.72
N ALA A 317 -7.73 17.95 23.67
CA ALA A 317 -8.63 18.43 22.64
C ALA A 317 -8.64 19.96 22.54
N SER A 318 -8.73 20.66 23.68
CA SER A 318 -8.73 22.13 23.69
C SER A 318 -7.44 22.71 23.12
N GLN A 319 -6.29 22.16 23.49
CA GLN A 319 -4.99 22.64 23.00
C GLN A 319 -4.73 22.24 21.55
N VAL A 320 -5.21 21.07 21.11
CA VAL A 320 -5.13 20.65 19.71
C VAL A 320 -5.95 21.57 18.81
N ALA A 321 -7.16 21.95 19.21
CA ALA A 321 -8.00 22.86 18.43
C ALA A 321 -7.32 24.22 18.19
N GLU A 322 -6.58 24.73 19.18
CA GLU A 322 -5.78 25.96 19.03
C GLU A 322 -4.51 25.72 18.21
N ALA A 323 -3.79 24.63 18.49
CA ALA A 323 -2.49 24.35 17.89
C ALA A 323 -2.59 23.80 16.47
N PHE A 324 -3.73 23.28 16.02
CA PHE A 324 -3.90 22.67 14.70
C PHE A 324 -5.21 23.19 14.08
N PRO A 325 -5.22 24.44 13.59
CA PRO A 325 -6.42 25.02 12.99
C PRO A 325 -6.87 24.20 11.77
N PRO A 326 -8.18 24.13 11.48
CA PRO A 326 -8.69 23.42 10.32
C PRO A 326 -8.01 23.87 9.03
N VAL A 327 -7.71 22.91 8.16
CA VAL A 327 -7.13 23.14 6.83
C VAL A 327 -7.95 22.39 5.79
N PRO A 328 -8.06 22.90 4.55
CA PRO A 328 -8.72 22.18 3.47
C PRO A 328 -8.04 20.84 3.19
N VAL A 329 -8.82 19.87 2.73
CA VAL A 329 -8.31 18.57 2.33
C VAL A 329 -7.42 18.73 1.10
N ALA A 330 -6.14 18.35 1.22
CA ALA A 330 -5.17 18.61 0.16
C ALA A 330 -5.25 17.65 -1.04
N TRP A 331 -5.66 16.40 -0.85
CA TRP A 331 -5.93 15.44 -1.94
C TRP A 331 -6.97 14.43 -1.48
N THR A 332 -7.65 13.80 -2.42
CA THR A 332 -8.81 12.93 -2.18
C THR A 332 -8.59 11.88 -1.10
N ALA A 333 -7.42 11.23 -1.07
CA ALA A 333 -7.15 10.17 -0.11
C ALA A 333 -6.88 10.70 1.31
N ALA A 334 -6.43 11.96 1.47
CA ALA A 334 -6.17 12.59 2.77
C ALA A 334 -7.41 12.73 3.66
N ARG A 335 -8.61 12.54 3.11
CA ARG A 335 -9.86 12.47 3.90
C ARG A 335 -9.91 11.26 4.81
N TYR A 336 -9.18 10.19 4.49
CA TYR A 336 -9.23 8.97 5.30
C TYR A 336 -8.13 8.95 6.35
N LEU A 337 -8.56 8.75 7.60
CA LEU A 337 -7.70 8.47 8.74
C LEU A 337 -8.14 7.13 9.32
N SER A 338 -7.29 6.13 9.24
CA SER A 338 -7.67 4.76 9.63
C SER A 338 -6.88 4.31 10.86
N PRO A 339 -7.41 4.50 12.08
CA PRO A 339 -6.76 4.05 13.30
C PRO A 339 -6.92 2.55 13.50
N ASP A 340 -5.83 1.92 13.90
CA ASP A 340 -5.78 0.57 14.41
C ASP A 340 -5.74 0.62 15.95
N VAL A 341 -6.73 0.03 16.60
CA VAL A 341 -6.90 0.06 18.05
C VAL A 341 -6.92 -1.35 18.62
N LEU A 342 -6.07 -1.61 19.59
CA LEU A 342 -6.12 -2.83 20.38
C LEU A 342 -6.80 -2.55 21.71
N ILE A 343 -7.51 -3.55 22.25
CA ILE A 343 -8.05 -3.49 23.61
C ILE A 343 -7.16 -4.35 24.49
N ALA A 344 -6.61 -3.75 25.55
CA ALA A 344 -5.87 -4.45 26.60
C ALA A 344 -6.81 -4.69 27.79
N ALA A 345 -7.28 -5.92 27.93
CA ALA A 345 -8.16 -6.34 29.02
C ALA A 345 -7.96 -7.82 29.32
N ARG A 346 -8.23 -8.24 30.56
CA ARG A 346 -8.08 -9.65 30.96
C ARG A 346 -9.05 -10.58 30.21
N ASP A 347 -10.28 -10.13 30.04
CA ASP A 347 -11.40 -10.87 29.45
C ASP A 347 -12.54 -9.89 29.07
N THR A 348 -13.60 -10.39 28.44
CA THR A 348 -14.78 -9.59 28.05
C THR A 348 -15.56 -9.03 29.25
N GLU A 349 -15.54 -9.72 30.41
CA GLU A 349 -16.18 -9.25 31.64
C GLU A 349 -15.47 -8.01 32.20
N ALA A 350 -14.14 -7.98 32.19
CA ALA A 350 -13.34 -6.81 32.55
C ALA A 350 -13.68 -5.62 31.66
N ILE A 351 -13.81 -5.83 30.35
CA ILE A 351 -14.26 -4.78 29.43
C ILE A 351 -15.65 -4.28 29.83
N GLY A 352 -16.58 -5.19 30.14
CA GLY A 352 -17.94 -4.85 30.58
C GLY A 352 -18.02 -4.03 31.88
N ARG A 353 -17.04 -4.17 32.78
CA ARG A 353 -16.89 -3.33 33.99
C ARG A 353 -16.15 -2.02 33.74
N GLY A 354 -15.58 -1.83 32.56
CA GLY A 354 -14.74 -0.68 32.24
C GLY A 354 -13.25 -0.86 32.60
N ASP A 355 -12.83 -2.05 33.02
CA ASP A 355 -11.46 -2.39 33.42
C ASP A 355 -10.61 -2.75 32.18
N PHE A 356 -10.34 -1.76 31.33
CA PHE A 356 -9.55 -1.92 30.10
C PHE A 356 -8.76 -0.66 29.75
N GLU A 357 -7.70 -0.85 28.96
CA GLU A 357 -7.00 0.22 28.24
C GLU A 357 -7.20 0.00 26.73
N LEU A 358 -7.16 1.10 25.97
CA LEU A 358 -7.05 1.06 24.51
C LEU A 358 -5.60 1.35 24.14
N VAL A 359 -5.11 0.76 23.07
CA VAL A 359 -3.76 1.00 22.55
C VAL A 359 -3.88 1.38 21.09
N LEU A 360 -3.40 2.58 20.75
CA LEU A 360 -3.21 2.97 19.37
C LEU A 360 -2.05 2.14 18.79
N GLY A 361 -2.37 1.20 17.91
CA GLY A 361 -1.40 0.40 17.19
C GLY A 361 -0.69 1.24 16.14
N GLU A 362 -1.48 1.81 15.23
CA GLU A 362 -1.03 2.68 14.14
C GLU A 362 -2.18 3.63 13.74
N LEU A 363 -1.86 4.79 13.19
CA LEU A 363 -2.82 5.67 12.53
C LEU A 363 -2.44 5.80 11.06
N HIS A 364 -3.13 5.07 10.18
CA HIS A 364 -2.86 5.11 8.75
C HIS A 364 -3.42 6.39 8.15
N LEU A 365 -2.53 7.25 7.67
CA LEU A 365 -2.88 8.51 7.03
C LEU A 365 -3.15 8.32 5.53
N ALA A 366 -4.06 9.14 5.01
CA ALA A 366 -4.40 9.24 3.59
C ALA A 366 -4.76 7.89 2.95
N SER A 367 -5.43 7.01 3.70
CA SER A 367 -5.72 5.65 3.26
C SER A 367 -7.00 5.12 3.88
N ASN A 368 -7.94 4.68 3.03
CA ASN A 368 -9.02 3.79 3.44
C ASN A 368 -8.43 2.37 3.50
N THR A 369 -8.03 1.94 4.70
CA THR A 369 -7.37 0.64 4.88
C THR A 369 -8.30 -0.54 4.57
N MET A 370 -9.62 -0.38 4.76
CA MET A 370 -10.62 -1.37 4.35
C MET A 370 -10.80 -1.46 2.84
N GLY A 371 -10.28 -0.49 2.08
CA GLY A 371 -10.24 -0.53 0.62
C GLY A 371 -9.18 -1.46 0.04
N ALA A 372 -8.24 -1.94 0.86
CA ALA A 372 -7.24 -2.89 0.40
C ALA A 372 -7.89 -4.21 -0.08
N SER A 373 -7.38 -4.73 -1.20
CA SER A 373 -7.86 -5.95 -1.87
C SER A 373 -8.07 -7.13 -0.92
N LEU A 374 -7.20 -7.32 0.06
CA LEU A 374 -7.29 -8.41 1.04
C LEU A 374 -8.56 -8.33 1.92
N PHE A 375 -9.01 -7.12 2.27
CA PHE A 375 -10.23 -6.95 3.06
C PHE A 375 -11.47 -7.04 2.17
N VAL A 376 -11.46 -6.36 1.02
CA VAL A 376 -12.60 -6.35 0.09
C VAL A 376 -12.89 -7.75 -0.45
N SER A 377 -11.86 -8.53 -0.80
CA SER A 377 -12.01 -9.89 -1.33
C SER A 377 -12.47 -10.91 -0.28
N GLN A 378 -12.47 -10.55 1.00
CA GLN A 378 -12.93 -11.41 2.11
C GLN A 378 -14.20 -10.86 2.78
N HIS A 379 -14.65 -9.65 2.40
CA HIS A 379 -15.83 -9.03 2.96
C HIS A 379 -17.09 -9.81 2.54
N PRO A 380 -18.03 -10.12 3.46
CA PRO A 380 -19.26 -10.80 3.10
C PRO A 380 -20.15 -9.98 2.15
N GLU A 381 -20.03 -8.65 2.19
CA GLU A 381 -20.79 -7.73 1.33
C GLU A 381 -19.88 -6.64 0.73
N PRO A 382 -19.06 -6.92 -0.29
CA PRO A 382 -18.15 -5.92 -0.86
C PRO A 382 -18.85 -4.69 -1.45
N ALA A 383 -20.11 -4.85 -1.87
CA ALA A 383 -20.94 -3.75 -2.37
C ALA A 383 -21.24 -2.69 -1.30
N GLU A 384 -21.31 -3.08 -0.02
CA GLU A 384 -21.48 -2.13 1.09
C GLU A 384 -20.29 -1.17 1.17
N LEU A 385 -19.06 -1.69 1.05
CA LEU A 385 -17.84 -0.88 1.10
C LEU A 385 -17.79 0.15 -0.04
N LEU A 386 -18.27 -0.22 -1.25
CA LEU A 386 -18.41 0.71 -2.37
C LEU A 386 -19.47 1.77 -2.10
N ARG A 387 -20.61 1.41 -1.49
CA ARG A 387 -21.67 2.36 -1.11
C ARG A 387 -21.17 3.36 -0.06
N LEU A 388 -20.42 2.89 0.94
CA LEU A 388 -19.79 3.76 1.95
C LEU A 388 -18.77 4.70 1.29
N THR A 389 -17.92 4.18 0.40
CA THR A 389 -17.00 5.00 -0.40
C THR A 389 -17.74 6.07 -1.22
N GLY A 390 -18.92 5.74 -1.75
CA GLY A 390 -19.77 6.70 -2.47
C GLY A 390 -20.35 7.80 -1.58
N ARG A 391 -20.69 7.50 -0.32
CA ARG A 391 -21.08 8.52 0.67
C ARG A 391 -19.90 9.41 1.01
N ASP A 392 -18.72 8.83 1.15
CA ASP A 392 -17.51 9.55 1.52
C ASP A 392 -17.03 10.46 0.37
N HIS A 393 -17.35 10.12 -0.89
CA HIS A 393 -17.02 10.92 -2.07
C HIS A 393 -18.24 11.14 -2.97
N PRO A 394 -19.05 12.18 -2.73
CA PRO A 394 -20.26 12.43 -3.53
C PRO A 394 -19.99 12.63 -5.03
N GLY A 395 -18.81 13.14 -5.39
CA GLY A 395 -18.35 13.30 -6.77
C GLY A 395 -17.37 12.21 -7.23
N PRO A 396 -17.05 12.17 -8.53
CA PRO A 396 -16.00 11.30 -9.06
C PRO A 396 -14.63 11.69 -8.48
N ARG A 397 -13.73 10.71 -8.38
CA ARG A 397 -12.32 10.93 -7.98
C ARG A 397 -11.39 10.78 -9.19
N LEU A 398 -10.21 11.39 -9.12
CA LEU A 398 -9.10 11.11 -10.03
C LEU A 398 -8.03 10.28 -9.31
N LEU A 399 -7.78 9.06 -9.79
CA LEU A 399 -6.85 8.12 -9.18
C LEU A 399 -5.66 7.87 -10.11
N PRO A 400 -4.41 8.05 -9.67
CA PRO A 400 -3.26 7.69 -10.50
C PRO A 400 -3.14 6.15 -10.59
N LEU A 401 -2.88 5.64 -11.79
CA LEU A 401 -2.55 4.23 -11.96
C LEU A 401 -1.17 3.94 -11.38
N LEU A 402 -1.15 2.93 -10.51
CA LEU A 402 0.05 2.53 -9.81
C LEU A 402 0.67 1.29 -10.47
N PRO A 403 2.01 1.16 -10.42
CA PRO A 403 2.68 -0.09 -10.78
C PRO A 403 2.07 -1.27 -10.04
N LYS A 404 2.07 -2.46 -10.65
CA LYS A 404 1.46 -3.66 -10.04
C LYS A 404 1.99 -3.94 -8.63
N GLU A 405 3.30 -3.77 -8.47
CA GLU A 405 4.04 -3.97 -7.24
C GLU A 405 5.16 -2.92 -7.14
N HIS A 406 5.52 -2.51 -5.92
CA HIS A 406 6.62 -1.58 -5.68
C HIS A 406 7.32 -1.89 -4.36
N LYS A 407 8.63 -1.67 -4.30
CA LYS A 407 9.46 -1.93 -3.11
C LYS A 407 9.01 -1.17 -1.86
N ALA A 408 8.40 0.01 -2.04
CA ALA A 408 7.85 0.82 -0.95
C ALA A 408 6.45 0.33 -0.52
N ARG A 409 6.33 -0.96 -0.18
CA ARG A 409 5.13 -1.58 0.43
C ARG A 409 3.90 -1.75 -0.50
N LEU A 410 3.99 -1.54 -1.81
CA LEU A 410 2.85 -1.79 -2.72
C LEU A 410 2.85 -3.24 -3.22
N SER A 411 1.73 -3.92 -3.03
CA SER A 411 1.44 -5.23 -3.62
C SER A 411 -0.03 -5.30 -4.03
N THR A 412 -0.41 -6.31 -4.81
CA THR A 412 -1.83 -6.53 -5.18
C THR A 412 -2.74 -6.72 -3.97
N ARG A 413 -2.26 -7.32 -2.87
CA ARG A 413 -3.04 -7.51 -1.62
C ARG A 413 -3.44 -6.20 -0.94
N VAL A 414 -2.58 -5.19 -0.99
CA VAL A 414 -2.79 -3.90 -0.27
C VAL A 414 -3.21 -2.78 -1.21
N ARG A 415 -3.40 -3.07 -2.50
CA ARG A 415 -3.94 -2.11 -3.46
C ARG A 415 -5.37 -1.74 -3.08
N ASN A 416 -5.69 -0.46 -3.15
CA ASN A 416 -7.07 -0.01 -3.03
C ASN A 416 -7.89 -0.47 -4.24
N VAL A 417 -8.94 -1.25 -4.00
CA VAL A 417 -9.85 -1.78 -5.04
C VAL A 417 -11.28 -1.23 -4.92
N LEU A 418 -11.55 -0.35 -3.94
CA LEU A 418 -12.81 0.39 -3.86
C LEU A 418 -12.82 1.54 -4.85
N VAL A 419 -12.90 1.19 -6.13
CA VAL A 419 -12.93 2.13 -7.25
C VAL A 419 -14.27 2.01 -7.95
N ARG A 420 -14.99 3.13 -8.01
CA ARG A 420 -16.37 3.16 -8.49
C ARG A 420 -16.41 3.37 -10.00
N PRO A 421 -17.53 3.05 -10.68
CA PRO A 421 -17.68 3.29 -12.11
C PRO A 421 -17.51 4.77 -12.51
N GLU A 422 -17.89 5.70 -11.65
CA GLU A 422 -17.76 7.14 -11.88
C GLU A 422 -16.33 7.69 -11.67
N ASP A 423 -15.47 6.96 -10.97
CA ASP A 423 -14.09 7.38 -10.70
C ASP A 423 -13.21 7.27 -11.97
N TYR A 424 -12.34 8.25 -12.15
CA TYR A 424 -11.36 8.29 -13.23
C TYR A 424 -10.05 7.66 -12.80
N TYR A 425 -9.41 6.95 -13.73
CA TYR A 425 -8.00 6.62 -13.64
C TYR A 425 -7.18 7.53 -14.55
N VAL A 426 -6.00 7.92 -14.11
CA VAL A 426 -5.00 8.58 -14.96
C VAL A 426 -3.72 7.76 -15.02
N ALA A 427 -3.34 7.37 -16.23
CA ALA A 427 -2.11 6.64 -16.51
C ALA A 427 -0.96 7.63 -16.72
N LEU A 428 -0.03 7.71 -15.77
CA LEU A 428 1.11 8.64 -15.83
C LEU A 428 2.35 8.02 -16.47
N MET A 429 2.64 6.77 -16.10
CA MET A 429 3.80 6.01 -16.59
C MET A 429 3.41 4.61 -17.06
N GLU A 430 2.69 3.87 -16.22
CA GLU A 430 2.21 2.52 -16.53
C GLU A 430 0.70 2.50 -16.76
N LEU A 431 0.24 1.58 -17.60
CA LEU A 431 -1.18 1.34 -17.88
C LEU A 431 -1.59 0.00 -17.28
N THR A 432 -1.75 -0.04 -15.95
CA THR A 432 -2.04 -1.27 -15.18
C THR A 432 -3.53 -1.58 -15.05
N ALA A 433 -4.40 -0.80 -15.68
CA ALA A 433 -5.84 -1.03 -15.72
C ALA A 433 -6.24 -2.02 -16.82
N ASP A 434 -7.44 -2.59 -16.66
CA ASP A 434 -8.17 -3.22 -17.77
C ASP A 434 -8.36 -2.18 -18.89
N PRO A 435 -7.92 -2.43 -20.13
CA PRO A 435 -8.09 -1.49 -21.24
C PRO A 435 -9.57 -1.26 -21.57
N HIS A 436 -10.47 -2.18 -21.19
CA HIS A 436 -11.91 -2.03 -21.36
C HIS A 436 -12.57 -1.22 -20.25
N ARG A 437 -11.85 -0.86 -19.18
CA ARG A 437 -12.38 0.03 -18.15
C ARG A 437 -12.60 1.44 -18.72
N ASP A 438 -13.84 1.91 -18.62
CA ASP A 438 -14.20 3.29 -18.92
C ASP A 438 -13.51 4.29 -17.97
N ARG A 439 -13.40 5.55 -18.41
CA ARG A 439 -12.80 6.64 -17.63
C ARG A 439 -11.33 6.42 -17.24
N THR A 440 -10.60 5.61 -18.00
CA THR A 440 -9.14 5.54 -17.95
C THR A 440 -8.56 6.54 -18.96
N VAL A 441 -7.84 7.55 -18.47
CA VAL A 441 -7.27 8.63 -19.27
C VAL A 441 -5.75 8.50 -19.30
N LEU A 442 -5.13 8.67 -20.47
CA LEU A 442 -3.69 8.72 -20.60
C LEU A 442 -3.20 10.14 -20.28
N SER A 443 -2.06 10.28 -19.58
CA SER A 443 -1.51 11.60 -19.25
C SER A 443 -1.24 12.46 -20.49
N ALA A 444 -0.91 11.83 -21.62
CA ALA A 444 -0.79 12.47 -22.91
C ALA A 444 -2.07 13.19 -23.36
N ASP A 445 -3.25 12.75 -22.94
CA ASP A 445 -4.53 13.30 -23.42
C ASP A 445 -5.13 14.33 -22.43
N ALA A 446 -4.55 14.49 -21.25
CA ALA A 446 -4.99 15.46 -20.23
C ALA A 446 -4.07 16.70 -20.19
N HIS A 447 -4.59 17.80 -19.65
CA HIS A 447 -3.88 19.08 -19.56
C HIS A 447 -3.96 19.64 -18.15
N VAL A 448 -2.98 20.45 -17.77
CA VAL A 448 -2.96 21.25 -16.55
C VAL A 448 -3.18 22.70 -16.95
N VAL A 449 -4.04 23.40 -16.21
CA VAL A 449 -4.34 24.83 -16.35
C VAL A 449 -4.32 25.49 -14.97
N LEU A 450 -4.15 26.81 -14.92
CA LEU A 450 -4.32 27.56 -13.68
C LEU A 450 -5.78 28.00 -13.50
N ARG A 451 -6.34 27.74 -12.30
CA ARG A 451 -7.65 28.22 -11.83
C ARG A 451 -7.45 28.86 -10.47
N ASP A 452 -7.80 30.15 -10.34
CA ASP A 452 -7.67 30.89 -9.08
C ASP A 452 -6.28 30.74 -8.41
N GLY A 453 -5.22 30.76 -9.24
CA GLY A 453 -3.83 30.60 -8.78
C GLY A 453 -3.40 29.16 -8.46
N ARG A 454 -4.24 28.15 -8.73
CA ARG A 454 -3.95 26.74 -8.46
C ARG A 454 -3.94 25.87 -9.72
N PRO A 455 -3.03 24.89 -9.82
CA PRO A 455 -2.97 23.97 -10.94
C PRO A 455 -4.12 22.95 -10.88
N VAL A 456 -4.90 22.88 -11.94
CA VAL A 456 -6.04 21.99 -12.12
C VAL A 456 -5.84 21.13 -13.35
N VAL A 457 -6.11 19.84 -13.23
CA VAL A 457 -6.05 18.86 -14.30
C VAL A 457 -7.40 18.80 -15.00
N VAL A 458 -7.41 19.05 -16.30
CA VAL A 458 -8.57 18.97 -17.18
C VAL A 458 -8.45 17.71 -18.04
N LEU A 459 -9.41 16.80 -17.86
CA LEU A 459 -9.49 15.57 -18.65
C LEU A 459 -10.15 15.83 -20.02
N PRO A 460 -10.01 14.93 -21.02
CA PRO A 460 -10.63 15.09 -22.35
C PRO A 460 -12.14 15.36 -22.33
N GLY A 461 -12.85 14.81 -21.36
CA GLY A 461 -14.30 15.01 -21.19
C GLY A 461 -14.68 16.31 -20.45
N GLY A 462 -13.71 17.18 -20.13
CA GLY A 462 -13.93 18.44 -19.42
C GLY A 462 -14.03 18.31 -17.90
N ALA A 463 -13.95 17.10 -17.34
CA ALA A 463 -13.88 16.91 -15.89
C ALA A 463 -12.57 17.52 -15.35
N GLU A 464 -12.68 18.26 -14.24
CA GLU A 464 -11.57 18.97 -13.62
C GLU A 464 -11.25 18.40 -12.23
N PHE A 465 -9.97 18.30 -11.89
CA PHE A 465 -9.48 17.78 -10.60
C PHE A 465 -8.26 18.57 -10.12
N PRO A 466 -8.04 18.72 -8.80
CA PRO A 466 -6.81 19.27 -8.26
C PRO A 466 -5.59 18.47 -8.74
N VAL A 467 -4.47 19.14 -9.04
CA VAL A 467 -3.25 18.42 -9.45
C VAL A 467 -2.70 17.49 -8.36
N THR A 468 -2.99 17.80 -7.09
CA THR A 468 -2.59 16.99 -5.95
C THR A 468 -3.19 15.58 -5.99
N ASP A 469 -4.33 15.37 -6.66
CA ASP A 469 -4.89 14.03 -6.88
C ASP A 469 -4.04 13.19 -7.84
N VAL A 470 -3.41 13.82 -8.84
CA VAL A 470 -2.41 13.15 -9.70
C VAL A 470 -1.19 12.72 -8.87
N PHE A 471 -0.80 13.56 -7.92
CA PHE A 471 0.31 13.30 -7.00
C PHE A 471 -0.09 12.41 -5.81
N GLY A 472 -1.36 11.99 -5.72
CA GLY A 472 -1.95 11.42 -4.52
C GLY A 472 -1.18 10.21 -3.97
N HIS A 473 -0.63 9.35 -4.84
CA HIS A 473 0.18 8.21 -4.39
C HIS A 473 1.50 8.62 -3.72
N VAL A 474 2.19 9.62 -4.30
CA VAL A 474 3.45 10.14 -3.74
C VAL A 474 3.16 10.81 -2.40
N LEU A 475 2.16 11.70 -2.35
CA LEU A 475 1.74 12.38 -1.12
C LEU A 475 1.32 11.41 -0.03
N THR A 476 0.55 10.38 -0.38
CA THR A 476 0.14 9.32 0.57
C THR A 476 1.36 8.56 1.08
N THR A 477 2.30 8.19 0.22
CA THR A 477 3.52 7.48 0.61
C THR A 477 4.40 8.33 1.54
N LEU A 478 4.50 9.64 1.31
CA LEU A 478 5.18 10.56 2.21
C LEU A 478 4.45 10.63 3.56
N ALA A 479 3.13 10.83 3.55
CA ALA A 479 2.31 11.00 4.74
C ALA A 479 2.28 9.78 5.66
N MET A 480 2.34 8.55 5.10
CA MET A 480 2.27 7.29 5.85
C MET A 480 3.25 7.22 7.04
N ASP A 481 4.47 7.75 6.89
CA ASP A 481 5.50 7.67 7.94
C ASP A 481 5.61 8.98 8.78
N LEU A 482 4.72 9.96 8.57
CA LEU A 482 4.78 11.26 9.27
C LEU A 482 4.02 11.32 10.59
N PHE A 483 3.06 10.42 10.87
CA PHE A 483 2.31 10.51 12.12
C PHE A 483 3.14 10.02 13.31
N ARG A 484 4.01 10.90 13.83
CA ARG A 484 4.86 10.66 15.00
C ARG A 484 4.73 11.83 15.96
N LEU A 485 3.98 11.62 17.05
CA LEU A 485 3.69 12.65 18.05
C LEU A 485 4.96 13.22 18.69
N PHE A 486 5.93 12.33 18.96
CA PHE A 486 7.14 12.66 19.69
C PHE A 486 8.38 12.35 18.84
N PRO A 487 9.46 13.12 19.01
CA PRO A 487 10.74 12.76 18.41
C PRO A 487 11.29 11.50 19.05
N ASP A 488 12.18 10.87 18.31
CA ASP A 488 13.02 9.78 18.79
C ASP A 488 13.87 10.21 20.01
N ALA A 489 13.83 9.43 21.09
CA ALA A 489 14.66 9.63 22.29
C ALA A 489 15.18 8.29 22.84
N ASP A 490 16.15 8.33 23.75
CA ASP A 490 16.71 7.13 24.38
C ASP A 490 15.68 6.39 25.24
N HIS A 491 14.74 7.14 25.82
CA HIS A 491 13.56 6.63 26.49
C HIS A 491 12.38 7.53 26.17
N VAL A 492 11.25 6.91 25.82
CA VAL A 492 9.97 7.59 25.66
C VAL A 492 8.98 6.90 26.60
N PRO A 493 8.36 7.63 27.56
CA PRO A 493 7.38 7.05 28.49
C PRO A 493 6.16 6.48 27.76
N ARG A 494 5.41 5.63 28.44
CA ARG A 494 4.04 5.33 28.01
C ARG A 494 3.19 6.58 28.15
N VAL A 495 2.61 7.06 27.06
CA VAL A 495 1.75 8.25 27.03
C VAL A 495 0.29 7.82 26.90
N MET A 496 -0.55 8.26 27.84
CA MET A 496 -1.97 7.96 27.89
C MET A 496 -2.81 9.24 27.81
N VAL A 497 -3.86 9.22 27.02
CA VAL A 497 -4.95 10.20 27.04
C VAL A 497 -6.21 9.47 27.48
N ASP A 498 -6.66 9.74 28.70
CA ASP A 498 -7.66 8.92 29.41
C ASP A 498 -7.31 7.42 29.37
N LYS A 499 -8.11 6.60 28.67
CA LYS A 499 -7.88 5.16 28.51
C LYS A 499 -7.05 4.80 27.28
N LEU A 500 -6.76 5.74 26.38
CA LEU A 500 -6.03 5.49 25.14
C LEU A 500 -4.52 5.69 25.34
N VAL A 501 -3.75 4.62 25.20
CA VAL A 501 -2.29 4.67 25.06
C VAL A 501 -1.97 5.14 23.65
N VAL A 502 -1.49 6.39 23.52
CA VAL A 502 -1.12 7.02 22.24
C VAL A 502 0.34 6.82 21.87
N SER A 503 1.17 6.50 22.87
CA SER A 503 2.56 6.07 22.69
C SER A 503 2.88 4.99 23.70
N ARG A 504 3.32 3.84 23.22
CA ARG A 504 3.87 2.77 24.06
C ARG A 504 5.25 3.17 24.57
N GLU A 505 5.61 2.69 25.75
CA GLU A 505 6.94 2.91 26.30
C GLU A 505 8.00 2.29 25.38
N SER A 506 9.08 3.04 25.13
CA SER A 506 10.17 2.57 24.28
C SER A 506 11.52 3.03 24.77
N TRP A 507 12.54 2.24 24.44
CA TRP A 507 13.92 2.43 24.83
C TRP A 507 14.84 2.23 23.62
N ARG A 508 15.95 2.96 23.57
CA ARG A 508 16.95 2.80 22.52
C ARG A 508 18.31 2.48 23.09
N PHE A 509 18.95 1.49 22.49
CA PHE A 509 20.25 0.98 22.94
C PHE A 509 21.16 0.76 21.74
N THR A 510 22.43 1.08 21.87
CA THR A 510 23.46 0.62 20.92
C THR A 510 23.60 -0.91 21.02
N GLY A 511 24.22 -1.51 20.01
CA GLY A 511 24.56 -2.94 20.11
C GLY A 511 25.52 -3.24 21.28
N GLY A 512 26.38 -2.28 21.67
CA GLY A 512 27.33 -2.41 22.77
C GLY A 512 26.69 -2.34 24.16
N ASP A 513 25.56 -1.66 24.31
CA ASP A 513 24.82 -1.57 25.59
C ASP A 513 24.25 -2.91 26.06
N LEU A 514 24.08 -3.87 25.14
CA LEU A 514 23.58 -5.22 25.41
C LEU A 514 24.74 -6.15 25.75
N GLY A 515 25.44 -5.89 26.87
CA GLY A 515 26.66 -6.63 27.25
C GLY A 515 26.51 -8.16 27.41
N PHE A 516 25.29 -8.67 27.57
CA PHE A 516 25.03 -10.11 27.54
C PHE A 516 25.22 -10.72 26.14
N ALA A 517 25.17 -9.94 25.07
CA ALA A 517 25.17 -10.44 23.70
C ALA A 517 26.49 -11.14 23.32
N GLU A 518 27.61 -10.78 23.94
CA GLU A 518 28.93 -11.40 23.70
C GLU A 518 29.17 -12.67 24.51
N GLU A 519 28.31 -12.98 25.49
CA GLU A 519 28.45 -14.20 26.29
C GLU A 519 28.26 -15.44 25.40
N LYS A 520 29.22 -16.36 25.45
CA LYS A 520 29.28 -17.55 24.59
C LYS A 520 28.37 -18.66 25.11
N SER A 521 28.27 -18.81 26.42
CA SER A 521 27.39 -19.79 27.06
C SER A 521 25.94 -19.32 26.99
N GLU A 522 25.06 -20.09 26.37
CA GLU A 522 23.62 -19.77 26.28
C GLU A 522 22.99 -19.60 27.68
N ALA A 523 23.31 -20.50 28.62
CA ALA A 523 22.79 -20.42 29.98
C ALA A 523 23.22 -19.12 30.68
N ARG A 524 24.51 -18.74 30.57
CA ARG A 524 25.00 -17.48 31.14
C ARG A 524 24.42 -16.26 30.43
N ARG A 525 24.27 -16.33 29.09
CA ARG A 525 23.66 -15.27 28.28
C ARG A 525 22.23 -15.02 28.73
N TYR A 526 21.44 -16.07 28.93
CA TYR A 526 20.07 -15.99 29.41
C TYR A 526 19.99 -15.31 30.78
N VAL A 527 20.79 -15.74 31.76
CA VAL A 527 20.83 -15.12 33.10
C VAL A 527 21.25 -13.64 33.02
N ARG A 528 22.32 -13.32 32.27
CA ARG A 528 22.78 -11.94 32.11
C ARG A 528 21.77 -11.06 31.39
N ALA A 529 21.04 -11.58 30.39
CA ALA A 529 19.99 -10.85 29.71
C ALA A 529 18.82 -10.51 30.65
N ARG A 530 18.47 -11.42 31.56
CA ARG A 530 17.43 -11.16 32.58
C ARG A 530 17.86 -10.15 33.63
N ASN A 531 19.13 -10.20 34.06
CA ASN A 531 19.69 -9.18 34.96
C ASN A 531 19.68 -7.80 34.28
N TRP A 532 20.20 -7.73 33.05
CA TRP A 532 20.19 -6.51 32.24
C TRP A 532 18.77 -5.96 32.05
N ARG A 533 17.79 -6.83 31.74
CA ARG A 533 16.38 -6.45 31.66
C ARG A 533 15.89 -5.79 32.96
N GLY A 534 16.22 -6.38 34.11
CA GLY A 534 15.86 -5.84 35.43
C GLY A 534 16.53 -4.51 35.74
N GLU A 535 17.83 -4.38 35.46
CA GLU A 535 18.62 -3.14 35.61
C GLU A 535 18.06 -1.98 34.76
N ARG A 536 17.51 -2.30 33.59
CA ARG A 536 16.91 -1.32 32.65
C ARG A 536 15.40 -1.13 32.82
N GLY A 537 14.77 -1.83 33.75
CA GLY A 537 13.33 -1.73 33.99
C GLY A 537 12.44 -2.22 32.84
N LEU A 538 12.94 -3.07 31.94
CA LEU A 538 12.19 -3.50 30.75
C LEU A 538 11.09 -4.53 31.09
N PRO A 539 9.94 -4.52 30.40
CA PRO A 539 8.93 -5.57 30.53
C PRO A 539 9.42 -6.91 29.98
N ARG A 540 8.71 -8.00 30.32
CA ARG A 540 9.08 -9.36 29.88
C ARG A 540 8.94 -9.51 28.37
N TYR A 541 7.87 -8.95 27.81
CA TYR A 541 7.49 -9.05 26.42
C TYR A 541 7.76 -7.71 25.72
N VAL A 542 8.57 -7.74 24.66
CA VAL A 542 8.92 -6.55 23.88
C VAL A 542 8.94 -6.86 22.39
N PHE A 543 8.79 -5.82 21.58
CA PHE A 543 9.14 -5.83 20.17
C PHE A 543 10.45 -5.07 19.96
N VAL A 544 11.31 -5.59 19.09
CA VAL A 544 12.61 -5.00 18.78
C VAL A 544 12.71 -4.68 17.30
N VAL A 545 13.12 -3.47 16.99
CA VAL A 545 13.44 -3.01 15.62
C VAL A 545 14.91 -2.59 15.59
N SER A 546 15.65 -3.02 14.56
CA SER A 546 17.05 -2.64 14.37
C SER A 546 17.26 -2.06 12.97
N PRO A 547 18.16 -1.08 12.79
CA PRO A 547 18.59 -0.64 11.44
C PRO A 547 19.11 -1.78 10.55
N THR A 548 19.54 -2.90 11.14
CA THR A 548 20.00 -4.10 10.41
C THR A 548 18.94 -5.19 10.25
N GLU A 549 17.77 -5.01 10.87
CA GLU A 549 16.63 -5.91 10.88
C GLU A 549 15.35 -5.06 10.98
N PRO A 550 14.92 -4.44 9.87
CA PRO A 550 13.90 -3.39 9.90
C PRO A 550 12.49 -3.92 10.17
N ARG A 551 12.26 -5.24 10.07
CA ARG A 551 10.98 -5.84 10.50
C ARG A 551 11.04 -6.07 12.02
N PRO A 552 10.08 -5.53 12.79
CA PRO A 552 10.00 -5.80 14.22
C PRO A 552 9.98 -7.30 14.49
N PHE A 553 10.68 -7.73 15.53
CA PHE A 553 10.62 -9.11 16.03
C PHE A 553 10.29 -9.13 17.51
N TYR A 554 9.53 -10.15 17.91
CA TYR A 554 9.11 -10.36 19.30
C TYR A 554 10.25 -10.95 20.14
N VAL A 555 10.35 -10.51 21.38
CA VAL A 555 11.25 -11.06 22.39
C VAL A 555 10.49 -11.32 23.69
N ASP A 556 10.49 -12.57 24.13
CA ASP A 556 10.19 -12.96 25.51
C ASP A 556 11.52 -13.16 26.26
N PHE A 557 11.82 -12.30 27.23
CA PHE A 557 13.03 -12.40 28.04
C PHE A 557 13.09 -13.67 28.92
N ASP A 558 11.97 -14.36 29.14
CA ASP A 558 11.96 -15.64 29.86
C ASP A 558 12.23 -16.84 28.95
N ALA A 559 12.33 -16.65 27.63
CA ALA A 559 12.60 -17.71 26.65
C ALA A 559 14.01 -17.57 26.02
N PRO A 560 14.93 -18.53 26.26
CA PRO A 560 16.32 -18.46 25.78
C PRO A 560 16.48 -18.26 24.27
N VAL A 561 15.58 -18.84 23.47
CA VAL A 561 15.60 -18.74 22.00
C VAL A 561 15.46 -17.28 21.55
N TYR A 562 14.54 -16.52 22.14
CA TYR A 562 14.35 -15.11 21.79
C TYR A 562 15.50 -14.22 22.27
N VAL A 563 16.06 -14.52 23.45
CA VAL A 563 17.29 -13.86 23.94
C VAL A 563 18.46 -14.07 22.98
N ASN A 564 18.60 -15.27 22.41
CA ASN A 564 19.63 -15.55 21.41
C ASN A 564 19.43 -14.79 20.11
N ILE A 565 18.18 -14.65 19.65
CA ILE A 565 17.82 -13.85 18.48
C ILE A 565 18.20 -12.38 18.72
N LEU A 566 17.81 -11.81 19.87
CA LEU A 566 18.16 -10.46 20.27
C LEU A 566 19.68 -10.26 20.32
N ALA A 567 20.42 -11.17 20.97
CA ALA A 567 21.87 -11.11 21.03
C ALA A 567 22.51 -11.13 19.63
N LYS A 568 22.00 -11.96 18.72
CA LYS A 568 22.48 -12.01 17.32
C LYS A 568 22.21 -10.70 16.59
N ALA A 569 21.04 -10.09 16.78
CA ALA A 569 20.70 -8.79 16.20
C ALA A 569 21.62 -7.68 16.75
N ALA A 570 21.84 -7.63 18.07
CA ALA A 570 22.72 -6.68 18.73
C ALA A 570 24.17 -6.76 18.20
N ARG A 571 24.74 -7.97 18.12
CA ARG A 571 26.08 -8.19 17.55
C ARG A 571 26.16 -7.82 16.07
N ARG A 572 25.08 -7.99 15.30
CA ARG A 572 25.04 -7.57 13.89
C ARG A 572 25.02 -6.05 13.79
N LEU A 573 24.25 -5.38 14.62
CA LEU A 573 24.18 -3.93 14.70
C LEU A 573 25.54 -3.34 15.05
N ALA A 574 26.14 -3.75 16.19
CA ALA A 574 27.43 -3.27 16.66
C ALA A 574 28.56 -3.43 15.62
N ARG A 575 28.56 -4.52 14.86
CA ARG A 575 29.55 -4.75 13.79
C ARG A 575 29.34 -3.86 12.57
N LYS A 576 28.11 -3.49 12.26
CA LYS A 576 27.79 -2.67 11.08
C LYS A 576 27.96 -1.18 11.40
N ASP A 577 27.51 -0.76 12.56
CA ASP A 577 27.56 0.61 13.05
C ASP A 577 27.48 0.58 14.59
N PRO A 578 28.59 0.84 15.31
CA PRO A 578 28.64 0.83 16.77
C PRO A 578 27.71 1.86 17.44
N GLU A 579 27.47 2.99 16.78
CA GLU A 579 26.67 4.10 17.32
C GLU A 579 25.18 3.96 16.98
N ALA A 580 24.84 3.10 16.01
CA ALA A 580 23.46 2.84 15.66
C ALA A 580 22.71 2.17 16.82
N LYS A 581 21.50 2.70 17.11
CA LYS A 581 20.63 2.18 18.15
C LYS A 581 19.52 1.29 17.59
N LEU A 582 19.26 0.17 18.26
CA LEU A 582 18.00 -0.57 18.12
C LEU A 582 16.94 0.06 19.04
N THR A 583 15.68 -0.08 18.67
CA THR A 583 14.53 0.36 19.47
C THR A 583 13.84 -0.86 20.05
N ILE A 584 13.61 -0.84 21.35
CA ILE A 584 12.81 -1.81 22.10
C ILE A 584 11.51 -1.09 22.48
N THR A 585 10.37 -1.68 22.16
CA THR A 585 9.04 -1.17 22.54
C THR A 585 8.33 -2.21 23.37
N GLU A 586 7.64 -1.80 24.43
CA GLU A 586 6.84 -2.73 25.23
C GLU A 586 5.78 -3.46 24.39
N MET A 587 5.51 -4.72 24.71
CA MET A 587 4.35 -5.43 24.16
C MET A 587 3.11 -5.06 24.97
N LEU A 588 2.25 -4.25 24.36
CA LEU A 588 0.96 -3.88 24.89
C LEU A 588 -0.07 -3.93 23.75
N PRO A 589 -1.17 -4.71 23.86
CA PRO A 589 -1.45 -5.68 24.92
C PRO A 589 -0.45 -6.85 24.95
N SER A 590 -0.14 -7.37 26.12
CA SER A 590 0.61 -8.63 26.32
C SER A 590 -0.32 -9.86 26.26
N PRO A 591 0.20 -11.09 26.20
CA PRO A 591 -0.63 -12.30 26.04
C PRO A 591 -1.70 -12.47 27.12
N GLU A 592 -1.47 -11.98 28.35
CA GLU A 592 -2.45 -11.98 29.43
C GLU A 592 -3.62 -11.01 29.25
N HIS A 593 -3.55 -10.14 28.22
CA HIS A 593 -4.58 -9.17 27.87
C HIS A 593 -5.34 -9.54 26.57
N ALA A 594 -5.22 -10.80 26.12
CA ALA A 594 -5.95 -11.30 24.95
C ALA A 594 -7.37 -11.72 25.35
N TRP A 595 -8.39 -11.08 24.77
CA TRP A 595 -9.80 -11.29 25.11
C TRP A 595 -10.62 -11.97 24.02
N LEU A 596 -10.15 -11.98 22.76
CA LEU A 596 -10.84 -12.64 21.64
C LEU A 596 -10.57 -14.14 21.68
N THR A 597 -11.60 -14.95 21.86
CA THR A 597 -11.48 -16.41 21.97
C THR A 597 -11.96 -17.16 20.72
N ASP A 598 -11.49 -18.39 20.54
CA ASP A 598 -12.12 -19.38 19.64
C ASP A 598 -13.12 -20.28 20.41
N ASP A 599 -13.71 -21.23 19.69
CA ASP A 599 -14.65 -22.25 20.20
C ASP A 599 -14.01 -23.25 21.19
N ARG A 600 -12.69 -23.21 21.35
CA ARG A 600 -11.92 -24.01 22.31
C ARG A 600 -11.44 -23.20 23.51
N GLY A 601 -11.77 -21.90 23.57
CA GLY A 601 -11.35 -21.00 24.63
C GLY A 601 -9.90 -20.52 24.53
N ASN A 602 -9.21 -20.76 23.41
CA ASN A 602 -7.89 -20.17 23.18
C ASN A 602 -8.04 -18.67 22.93
N ALA A 603 -7.20 -17.85 23.57
CA ALA A 603 -7.21 -16.40 23.42
C ALA A 603 -6.21 -15.93 22.37
N TYR A 604 -6.58 -14.89 21.61
CA TYR A 604 -5.79 -14.33 20.52
C TYR A 604 -5.66 -12.82 20.66
N THR A 605 -4.48 -12.29 20.31
CA THR A 605 -4.33 -10.85 20.08
C THR A 605 -5.20 -10.44 18.89
N SER A 606 -5.93 -9.35 19.06
CA SER A 606 -6.82 -8.80 18.04
C SER A 606 -6.65 -7.29 17.94
N GLU A 607 -6.80 -6.78 16.74
CA GLU A 607 -6.73 -5.36 16.42
C GLU A 607 -8.04 -4.95 15.73
N LEU A 608 -8.61 -3.83 16.17
CA LEU A 608 -9.79 -3.22 15.59
C LEU A 608 -9.35 -2.13 14.63
N ARG A 609 -9.60 -2.33 13.34
CA ARG A 609 -9.30 -1.36 12.29
C ARG A 609 -10.53 -0.56 11.94
N PHE A 610 -10.41 0.76 12.10
CA PHE A 610 -11.47 1.71 11.75
C PHE A 610 -11.07 2.52 10.52
N VAL A 611 -12.07 3.11 9.87
CA VAL A 611 -11.90 4.10 8.81
C VAL A 611 -12.71 5.32 9.21
N ALA A 612 -12.03 6.39 9.59
CA ALA A 612 -12.63 7.70 9.82
C ALA A 612 -12.47 8.56 8.57
N VAL A 613 -13.44 9.45 8.36
CA VAL A 613 -13.51 10.32 7.19
C VAL A 613 -13.60 11.75 7.67
N ASP A 614 -12.64 12.57 7.27
CA ASP A 614 -12.69 14.00 7.49
C ASP A 614 -13.84 14.61 6.68
N GLN A 615 -14.75 15.29 7.37
CA GLN A 615 -15.93 15.92 6.78
C GLN A 615 -15.74 17.42 6.51
N HIS A 616 -14.57 17.98 6.82
CA HIS A 616 -14.24 19.34 6.43
C HIS A 616 -13.97 19.40 4.92
N ASP A 617 -14.47 20.45 4.26
CA ASP A 617 -14.28 20.71 2.83
C ASP A 617 -12.94 21.42 2.55
#